data_AF-A0A919BQ26-F1
#
_entry.id   AF-A0A919BQ26-F1
#
_cell.length_a   1.000
_cell.length_b   1.000
_cell.length_c   1.000
_cell.angle_alpha   90.00
_cell.angle_beta   90.00
_cell.angle_gamma   90.00
#
_symmetry.space_group_name_H-M   'P 1'
#
loop_
_entity.id
_entity.type
_entity.pdbx_description
1 polymer ?
#
loop_
_entity_poly.entity_id
_entity_poly.type
_entity_poly.pdbx_seq_one_letter_code
_entity_poly.pdbx_strand_id
1 'polypeptide(L)'
;MGDGTTVTCAGPGTPYTHDRGKSMSPDCGHRYTRVSDVGKGKGTSAWTVGWEVPVLGDSGTLTETRETPFTVRVVEVQVVNVAP
;
A
#
# COMPACT_ATOMS: atom_id res chain seq x y z
N MET A 1 -10.37 -2.92 -0.41
CA MET A 1 -11.60 -2.15 -0.68
C MET A 1 -12.05 -2.46 -2.09
N GLY A 2 -13.26 -2.98 -2.29
CA GLY A 2 -13.68 -3.54 -3.59
C GLY A 2 -14.81 -4.57 -3.52
N ASP A 3 -15.71 -4.49 -2.55
CA ASP A 3 -16.93 -5.32 -2.45
C ASP A 3 -18.07 -4.82 -3.36
N GLY A 4 -17.81 -3.78 -4.17
CA GLY A 4 -18.77 -3.23 -5.13
C GLY A 4 -19.93 -2.47 -4.50
N THR A 5 -19.93 -2.31 -3.18
CA THR A 5 -20.98 -1.61 -2.44
C THR A 5 -20.63 -0.14 -2.30
N THR A 6 -21.46 0.70 -2.91
CA THR A 6 -21.47 2.15 -2.69
C THR A 6 -22.57 2.45 -1.68
N VAL A 7 -22.20 2.95 -0.49
CA VAL A 7 -23.17 3.39 0.51
C VAL A 7 -23.18 4.92 0.55
N THR A 8 -24.31 5.51 0.17
CA THR A 8 -24.56 6.95 0.30
C THR A 8 -25.23 7.20 1.64
N CYS A 9 -24.55 7.92 2.53
CA CYS A 9 -25.07 8.22 3.86
C CYS A 9 -25.90 9.51 3.83
N ALA A 10 -27.14 9.45 4.33
CA ALA A 10 -28.14 10.51 4.16
C ALA A 10 -28.09 11.62 5.23
N GLY A 11 -27.03 11.67 6.05
CA GLY A 11 -26.86 12.64 7.13
C GLY A 11 -25.39 12.81 7.53
N PRO A 12 -25.08 13.75 8.44
CA PRO A 12 -23.70 14.10 8.82
C PRO A 12 -22.94 12.96 9.52
N GLY A 13 -23.64 11.89 9.94
CA GLY A 13 -23.07 10.74 10.63
C GLY A 13 -22.94 10.95 12.14
N THR A 14 -22.68 9.85 12.86
CA THR A 14 -22.47 9.87 14.31
C THR A 14 -20.98 10.10 14.58
N PRO A 15 -20.59 11.14 15.35
CA PRO A 15 -19.21 11.34 15.74
C PRO A 15 -18.63 10.15 16.50
N TYR A 16 -17.37 9.82 16.24
CA TYR A 16 -16.69 8.76 16.98
C TYR A 16 -16.48 9.15 18.45
N THR A 17 -16.76 8.22 19.36
CA THR A 17 -16.44 8.34 20.78
C THR A 17 -15.70 7.08 21.22
N HIS A 18 -14.76 7.19 22.16
CA HIS A 18 -13.86 6.09 22.53
C HIS A 18 -14.61 4.83 23.03
N ASP A 19 -15.73 5.01 23.71
CA ASP A 19 -16.64 3.94 24.16
C ASP A 19 -17.23 3.12 23.01
N ARG A 20 -17.28 3.65 21.78
CA ARG A 20 -17.82 2.92 20.62
C ARG A 20 -16.86 1.90 20.04
N GLY A 21 -15.56 1.95 20.36
CA GLY A 21 -14.60 0.91 19.98
C GLY A 21 -14.67 0.52 18.50
N LYS A 22 -15.03 -0.75 18.21
CA LYS A 22 -15.21 -1.31 16.85
C LYS A 22 -16.68 -1.43 16.42
N SER A 23 -17.60 -0.78 17.12
CA SER A 23 -19.04 -0.86 16.85
C SER A 23 -19.35 -0.22 15.51
N MET A 24 -20.33 -0.78 14.78
CA MET A 24 -20.78 -0.20 13.52
C MET A 24 -21.37 1.19 13.76
N SER A 25 -21.12 2.11 12.82
CA SER A 25 -21.76 3.41 12.82
C SER A 25 -23.29 3.23 12.68
N PRO A 26 -24.12 3.86 13.54
CA PRO A 26 -25.57 3.77 13.45
C PRO A 26 -26.12 4.41 12.17
N ASP A 27 -25.39 5.37 11.60
CA ASP A 27 -25.90 6.27 10.55
C ASP A 27 -25.37 5.95 9.15
N CYS A 28 -24.26 5.22 9.07
CA CYS A 28 -23.51 4.98 7.84
C CYS A 28 -22.79 3.63 7.94
N GLY A 29 -23.58 2.57 7.82
CA GLY A 29 -23.19 1.20 8.19
C GLY A 29 -22.39 0.44 7.14
N HIS A 30 -21.38 1.03 6.49
CA HIS A 30 -20.50 0.22 5.64
C HIS A 30 -19.23 -0.22 6.35
N ARG A 31 -19.15 -1.52 6.63
CA ARG A 31 -17.93 -2.15 7.12
C ARG A 31 -17.39 -3.06 6.04
N TYR A 32 -16.21 -2.72 5.52
CA TYR A 32 -15.44 -3.66 4.71
C TYR A 32 -15.09 -4.87 5.59
N THR A 33 -15.76 -5.99 5.34
CA THR A 33 -15.53 -7.26 6.06
C THR A 33 -14.32 -8.01 5.53
N ARG A 34 -13.78 -7.57 4.37
CA ARG A 34 -12.67 -8.20 3.68
C ARG A 34 -11.50 -7.23 3.57
N VAL A 35 -10.32 -7.73 3.97
CA VAL A 35 -9.04 -7.10 3.63
C VAL A 35 -8.87 -7.08 2.12
N SER A 36 -8.06 -6.15 1.59
CA SER A 36 -7.68 -6.22 0.18
C SER A 36 -6.95 -7.54 -0.11
N ASP A 37 -7.00 -7.97 -1.37
CA ASP A 37 -6.18 -9.08 -1.82
C ASP A 37 -4.69 -8.80 -1.55
N VAL A 38 -3.91 -9.89 -1.46
CA VAL A 38 -2.46 -9.80 -1.26
C VAL A 38 -1.85 -9.02 -2.42
N GLY A 39 -1.27 -7.86 -2.11
CA GLY A 39 -0.53 -7.06 -3.08
C GLY A 39 0.74 -7.80 -3.50
N LYS A 40 0.98 -7.89 -4.80
CA LYS A 40 2.23 -8.42 -5.35
C LYS A 40 3.10 -7.26 -5.81
N GLY A 41 4.37 -7.28 -5.42
CA GLY A 41 5.35 -6.25 -5.77
C GLY A 41 6.67 -6.86 -6.23
N LYS A 42 7.55 -6.00 -6.74
CA LYS A 42 8.88 -6.38 -7.22
C LYS A 42 9.88 -5.30 -6.82
N GLY A 43 10.90 -5.68 -6.07
CA GLY A 43 12.04 -4.83 -5.77
C GLY A 43 13.07 -4.95 -6.87
N THR A 44 13.52 -3.83 -7.42
CA THR A 44 14.56 -3.77 -8.45
C THR A 44 15.79 -3.08 -7.88
N SER A 45 16.95 -3.71 -8.03
CA SER A 45 18.25 -3.14 -7.67
C SER A 45 19.12 -3.15 -8.91
N ALA A 46 19.75 -2.04 -9.23
CA ALA A 46 20.67 -1.93 -10.35
C ALA A 46 21.99 -1.31 -9.88
N TRP A 47 23.11 -1.84 -10.35
CA TRP A 47 24.44 -1.29 -10.09
C TRP A 47 25.28 -1.33 -11.35
N THR A 48 26.19 -0.36 -11.45
CA THR A 48 27.16 -0.27 -12.53
C THR A 48 28.56 -0.45 -11.94
N VAL A 49 29.28 -1.42 -12.48
CA VAL A 49 30.68 -1.72 -12.15
C VAL A 49 31.55 -1.10 -13.24
N GLY A 50 32.39 -0.14 -12.88
CA GLY A 50 33.49 0.31 -13.74
C GLY A 50 34.74 -0.51 -13.49
N TRP A 51 35.50 -0.80 -14.54
CA TRP A 51 36.80 -1.48 -14.42
C TRP A 51 37.83 -0.88 -15.40
N GLU A 52 39.10 -1.05 -15.05
CA GLU A 52 40.24 -0.62 -15.86
C GLU A 52 41.36 -1.67 -15.77
N VAL A 53 42.01 -1.95 -16.90
CA VAL A 53 43.19 -2.81 -17.03
C VAL A 53 44.32 -1.98 -17.64
N PRO A 54 45.15 -1.30 -16.82
CA PRO A 54 46.12 -0.31 -17.30
C PRO A 54 47.18 -0.88 -18.24
N VAL A 55 47.59 -2.13 -18.03
CA VAL A 55 48.64 -2.80 -18.82
C VAL A 55 48.20 -3.06 -20.27
N LEU A 56 46.88 -3.19 -20.49
CA LEU A 56 46.30 -3.41 -21.81
C LEU A 56 45.65 -2.14 -22.38
N GLY A 57 45.63 -1.04 -21.62
CA GLY A 57 44.93 0.19 -21.99
C GLY A 57 43.42 0.01 -22.12
N ASP A 58 42.86 -0.99 -21.46
CA ASP A 58 41.47 -1.40 -21.62
C ASP A 58 40.62 -0.95 -20.42
N SER A 59 39.38 -0.58 -20.66
CA SER A 59 38.45 -0.13 -19.61
C SER A 59 37.02 -0.33 -20.05
N GLY A 60 36.10 -0.39 -19.09
CA GLY A 60 34.70 -0.55 -19.42
C GLY A 60 33.77 -0.40 -18.23
N THR A 61 32.48 -0.52 -18.54
CA THR A 61 31.40 -0.52 -17.55
C THR A 61 30.51 -1.73 -17.78
N LEU A 62 30.07 -2.34 -16.68
CA LEU A 62 29.10 -3.43 -16.66
C LEU A 62 27.94 -3.03 -15.76
N THR A 63 26.73 -2.93 -16.31
CA THR A 63 25.54 -2.70 -15.51
C THR A 63 24.81 -4.01 -15.27
N GLU A 64 24.50 -4.29 -14.01
CA GLU A 64 23.75 -5.46 -13.59
C GLU A 64 22.45 -5.01 -12.91
N THR A 65 21.35 -5.70 -13.22
CA THR A 65 20.04 -5.48 -12.60
C THR A 65 19.55 -6.77 -11.99
N ARG A 66 19.09 -6.70 -10.75
CA ARG A 66 18.52 -7.82 -10.01
C ARG A 66 17.11 -7.48 -9.54
N GLU A 67 16.24 -8.47 -9.63
CA GLU A 67 14.83 -8.33 -9.34
C GLU A 67 14.38 -9.37 -8.31
N THR A 68 13.62 -8.93 -7.30
CA THR A 68 13.12 -9.82 -6.23
C THR A 68 11.61 -9.62 -6.06
N PRO A 69 10.78 -10.66 -6.26
CA PRO A 69 9.35 -10.56 -6.02
C PRO A 69 9.03 -10.59 -4.52
N PHE A 70 7.98 -9.88 -4.10
CA PHE A 70 7.47 -9.94 -2.74
C PHE A 70 5.95 -9.79 -2.70
N THR A 71 5.36 -10.19 -1.57
CA THR A 71 3.93 -10.05 -1.30
C THR A 71 3.70 -9.21 -0.06
N VAL A 72 2.77 -8.25 -0.12
CA VAL A 72 2.38 -7.38 0.99
C VAL A 72 0.90 -7.55 1.30
N ARG A 73 0.58 -7.63 2.60
CA ARG A 73 -0.79 -7.53 3.08
C ARG A 73 -1.04 -6.10 3.51
N VAL A 74 -1.95 -5.40 2.83
CA VAL A 74 -2.41 -4.07 3.22
C VAL A 74 -3.65 -4.24 4.08
N VAL A 75 -3.58 -3.73 5.31
CA VAL A 75 -4.74 -3.62 6.20
C VAL A 75 -5.08 -2.15 6.34
N GLU A 76 -6.36 -1.82 6.18
CA GLU A 76 -6.83 -0.45 6.27
C GLU A 76 -7.77 -0.29 7.45
N VAL A 77 -7.57 0.77 8.22
CA VAL A 77 -8.50 1.23 9.26
C VAL A 77 -9.08 2.55 8.76
N GLN A 78 -10.29 2.50 8.21
CA GLN A 78 -11.01 3.70 7.80
C GLN A 78 -11.83 4.23 9.00
N VAL A 79 -11.48 5.43 9.45
CA VAL A 79 -12.27 6.21 10.41
C VAL A 79 -12.67 7.49 9.68
N VAL A 80 -13.97 7.72 9.51
CA VAL A 80 -14.47 8.98 8.95
C VAL A 80 -14.36 10.04 10.04
N ASN A 81 -13.29 10.83 10.00
CA ASN A 81 -13.22 12.09 10.75
C ASN A 81 -13.87 13.18 9.90
N VAL A 82 -15.04 13.66 10.30
CA VAL A 82 -15.57 14.93 9.82
C VAL A 82 -14.94 16.05 10.68
N ALA A 83 -14.28 17.00 10.01
CA ALA A 83 -13.77 18.24 10.60
C ALA A 83 -14.95 19.16 11.04
N PRO A 84 -14.74 20.06 12.01
CA PRO A 84 -15.80 20.81 12.71
C PRO A 84 -16.64 21.74 11.84
#